data_AF-G1X470-F1
#
_entry.id   AF-G1X470-F1
#
_cell.length_a   1.000
_cell.length_b   1.000
_cell.length_c   1.000
_cell.angle_alpha   90.00
_cell.angle_beta   90.00
_cell.angle_gamma   90.00
#
_symmetry.space_group_name_H-M   'P 1'
#
loop_
_entity.id
_entity.type
_entity.pdbx_description
1 polymer ?
#
loop_
_entity_poly.entity_id
_entity_poly.type
_entity_poly.pdbx_seq_one_letter_code
_entity_poly.pdbx_strand_id
1 'polypeptide(L)'
;MLKSLCRSLCAAAAICSVALNGLTSADDHDGYKTVPLRTHSLYQPYLDSDLQSRWFDFGGTTIIRADQYIRITSDRQHQTGWLWSRLPLTATNWEIEFEFRIHGDGHLHGDGFAFWVTKDRATAGPVFGSLNKFEGLGIFFDTYKNNRPGVIFPYVMAMLGDGHTDYDHDTDGKEQELAGCSARGIRAPNQATKAKVTYFQDKFLSLELQYKQPDTWTECFHVKNVSLPTVGYLGFTAQTGELSDNHDIITVSARNLYNSPSTPNSPGANKGPVKKKSKEIFPEYDDRHVPESSGWGWFFIKLILWVVVIVGGYVGYTLYRAQQRQSRF
;
A
#
# COMPACT_ATOMS: atom_id res chain seq x y z
N MET A 1 23.53 34.10 -37.18
CA MET A 1 22.56 32.98 -37.32
C MET A 1 23.01 31.73 -36.54
N LEU A 2 23.30 31.85 -35.23
CA LEU A 2 23.79 30.72 -34.42
C LEU A 2 23.11 30.61 -33.04
N LYS A 3 21.90 31.17 -32.92
CA LYS A 3 21.10 31.12 -31.67
C LYS A 3 19.71 30.47 -31.84
N SER A 4 19.34 30.04 -33.05
CA SER A 4 18.02 29.44 -33.32
C SER A 4 18.01 27.90 -33.32
N LEU A 5 19.15 27.24 -33.60
CA LEU A 5 19.19 25.77 -33.69
C LEU A 5 19.19 25.03 -32.34
N CYS A 6 19.47 25.71 -31.24
CA CYS A 6 19.61 25.07 -29.92
C CYS A 6 18.27 24.87 -29.18
N ARG A 7 17.17 25.47 -29.68
CA ARG A 7 15.84 25.33 -29.06
C ARG A 7 14.99 24.20 -29.65
N SER A 8 15.37 23.66 -30.82
CA SER A 8 14.56 22.63 -31.50
C SER A 8 14.97 21.19 -31.19
N LEU A 9 16.17 20.95 -30.62
CA LEU A 9 16.60 19.59 -30.23
C LEU A 9 16.16 19.18 -28.82
N CYS A 10 15.84 20.12 -27.92
CA CYS A 10 15.33 19.78 -26.58
C CYS A 10 13.83 19.45 -26.56
N ALA A 11 13.07 19.77 -27.62
CA ALA A 11 11.64 19.49 -27.69
C ALA A 11 11.30 18.08 -28.20
N ALA A 12 12.23 17.41 -28.90
CA ALA A 12 12.00 16.07 -29.45
C ALA A 12 12.36 14.93 -28.47
N ALA A 13 13.17 15.21 -27.44
CA ALA A 13 13.53 14.22 -26.42
C ALA A 13 12.53 14.13 -25.24
N ALA A 14 11.56 15.05 -25.16
CA ALA A 14 10.59 15.12 -24.07
C ALA A 14 9.22 14.48 -24.40
N ILE A 15 9.02 13.95 -25.61
CA ILE A 15 7.73 13.42 -26.07
C ILE A 15 7.71 11.88 -26.12
N CYS A 16 8.84 11.19 -25.91
CA CYS A 16 8.92 9.72 -26.00
C CYS A 16 9.06 8.98 -24.65
N SER A 17 8.77 9.64 -23.52
CA SER A 17 8.84 9.02 -22.18
C SER A 17 7.48 8.86 -21.48
N VAL A 18 6.36 9.15 -22.16
CA VAL A 18 5.01 9.09 -21.56
C VAL A 18 4.21 7.84 -21.98
N ALA A 19 4.75 6.96 -22.82
CA ALA A 19 4.02 5.82 -23.34
C ALA A 19 4.72 4.48 -23.10
N LEU A 20 5.05 4.13 -21.85
CA LEU A 20 5.29 2.72 -21.47
C LEU A 20 5.29 2.48 -19.95
N ASN A 21 4.19 2.78 -19.25
CA ASN A 21 3.96 2.25 -17.89
C ASN A 21 2.52 1.75 -17.79
N GLY A 22 2.21 0.75 -18.61
CA GLY A 22 0.97 -0.02 -18.56
C GLY A 22 1.22 -1.53 -18.41
N LEU A 23 2.44 -1.92 -18.03
CA LEU A 23 2.69 -3.29 -17.60
C LEU A 23 2.32 -3.37 -16.12
N THR A 24 1.14 -3.92 -15.86
CA THR A 24 0.78 -4.49 -14.57
C THR A 24 1.78 -5.59 -14.25
N SER A 25 2.90 -5.24 -13.64
CA SER A 25 3.79 -6.22 -13.02
C SER A 25 3.00 -6.84 -11.88
N ALA A 26 2.62 -8.10 -12.06
CA ALA A 26 2.14 -8.91 -10.95
C ALA A 26 3.30 -9.03 -9.96
N ASP A 27 3.24 -8.26 -8.88
CA ASP A 27 4.20 -8.36 -7.79
C ASP A 27 3.88 -9.66 -7.03
N ASP A 28 4.88 -10.52 -6.87
CA ASP A 28 4.76 -11.82 -6.19
C ASP A 28 4.95 -11.58 -4.69
N HIS A 29 3.86 -11.19 -4.02
CA HIS A 29 3.84 -10.99 -2.58
C HIS A 29 3.15 -12.21 -1.95
N ASP A 30 3.84 -12.87 -1.02
CA ASP A 30 3.32 -14.02 -0.25
C ASP A 30 2.79 -15.20 -1.10
N GLY A 31 3.36 -15.42 -2.29
CA GLY A 31 3.01 -16.53 -3.20
C GLY A 31 1.74 -16.30 -4.03
N TYR A 32 1.21 -15.08 -4.02
CA TYR A 32 0.06 -14.67 -4.82
C TYR A 32 0.48 -13.63 -5.87
N LYS A 33 -0.13 -13.73 -7.06
CA LYS A 33 -0.01 -12.67 -8.05
C LYS A 33 -0.94 -11.53 -7.67
N THR A 34 -0.40 -10.33 -7.57
CA THR A 34 -1.19 -9.14 -7.19
C THR A 34 -1.47 -8.25 -8.40
N VAL A 35 -2.64 -7.61 -8.43
CA VAL A 35 -2.97 -6.57 -9.42
C VAL A 35 -3.46 -5.32 -8.69
N PRO A 36 -2.83 -4.15 -8.86
CA PRO A 36 -3.24 -2.93 -8.18
C PRO A 36 -4.62 -2.46 -8.64
N LEU A 37 -5.47 -2.08 -7.69
CA LEU A 37 -6.83 -1.59 -7.90
C LEU A 37 -6.88 -0.07 -7.78
N ARG A 38 -6.54 0.64 -8.87
CA ARG A 38 -6.50 2.12 -8.89
C ARG A 38 -7.81 2.78 -8.41
N THR A 39 -8.96 2.15 -8.62
CA THR A 39 -10.27 2.66 -8.21
C THR A 39 -10.51 2.59 -6.70
N HIS A 40 -9.67 1.87 -5.96
CA HIS A 40 -9.73 1.68 -4.51
C HIS A 40 -8.42 2.06 -3.82
N SER A 41 -7.48 2.66 -4.56
CA SER A 41 -6.25 3.21 -4.01
C SER A 41 -6.32 4.74 -3.99
N LEU A 42 -5.76 5.33 -2.93
CA LEU A 42 -5.79 6.76 -2.67
C LEU A 42 -4.39 7.23 -2.25
N TYR A 43 -3.84 8.15 -3.03
CA TYR A 43 -2.51 8.72 -2.83
C TYR A 43 -2.57 10.24 -3.03
N GLN A 44 -1.62 10.96 -2.44
CA GLN A 44 -1.46 12.40 -2.67
C GLN A 44 -1.34 12.68 -4.19
N PRO A 45 -2.01 13.73 -4.72
CA PRO A 45 -2.69 14.81 -4.00
C PRO A 45 -4.16 14.55 -3.61
N TYR A 46 -4.63 13.30 -3.68
CA TYR A 46 -5.99 12.80 -3.36
C TYR A 46 -7.13 13.30 -4.26
N LEU A 47 -6.99 14.49 -4.84
CA LEU A 47 -8.00 15.18 -5.63
C LEU A 47 -7.57 15.19 -7.11
N ASP A 48 -8.53 14.91 -7.98
CA ASP A 48 -8.35 14.92 -9.45
C ASP A 48 -8.78 16.25 -10.08
N SER A 49 -9.66 17.00 -9.41
CA SER A 49 -10.14 18.33 -9.80
C SER A 49 -10.43 19.18 -8.57
N ASP A 50 -10.91 20.42 -8.76
CA ASP A 50 -11.27 21.34 -7.67
C ASP A 50 -12.18 20.66 -6.63
N LEU A 51 -11.56 20.30 -5.49
CA LEU A 51 -12.19 19.66 -4.33
C LEU A 51 -12.90 18.31 -4.62
N GLN A 52 -12.59 17.62 -5.71
CA GLN A 52 -13.20 16.31 -6.01
C GLN A 52 -12.16 15.23 -6.34
N SER A 53 -12.39 14.03 -5.79
CA SER A 53 -11.72 12.80 -6.22
C SER A 53 -12.62 12.05 -7.19
N ARG A 54 -12.03 11.41 -8.21
CA ARG A 54 -12.76 10.58 -9.17
C ARG A 54 -13.31 9.31 -8.51
N TRP A 55 -12.60 8.76 -7.54
CA TRP A 55 -12.84 7.42 -7.01
C TRP A 55 -13.37 7.41 -5.58
N PHE A 56 -13.21 8.50 -4.84
CA PHE A 56 -13.66 8.60 -3.44
C PHE A 56 -14.60 9.78 -3.23
N ASP A 57 -15.58 9.58 -2.37
CA ASP A 57 -16.41 10.61 -1.77
C ASP A 57 -15.92 10.90 -0.36
N PHE A 58 -16.00 12.16 0.06
CA PHE A 58 -15.65 12.63 1.39
C PHE A 58 -16.83 13.41 1.96
N GLY A 59 -17.07 13.29 3.27
CA GLY A 59 -18.17 14.02 3.91
C GLY A 59 -18.08 14.07 5.42
N GLY A 60 -19.06 14.75 6.03
CA GLY A 60 -19.03 15.09 7.45
C GLY A 60 -17.96 16.14 7.74
N THR A 61 -17.14 15.89 8.75
CA THR A 61 -16.06 16.79 9.20
C THR A 61 -14.72 16.56 8.50
N THR A 62 -14.69 15.73 7.46
CA THR A 62 -13.46 15.36 6.76
C THR A 62 -12.78 16.57 6.09
N ILE A 63 -11.49 16.76 6.35
CA ILE A 63 -10.65 17.82 5.77
C ILE A 63 -9.55 17.19 4.92
N ILE A 64 -9.36 17.69 3.71
CA ILE A 64 -8.37 17.17 2.77
C ILE A 64 -7.21 18.16 2.69
N ARG A 65 -6.05 17.75 3.19
CA ARG A 65 -4.77 18.44 2.99
C ARG A 65 -4.03 17.70 1.88
N ALA A 66 -4.22 18.17 0.65
CA ALA A 66 -3.76 17.49 -0.57
C ALA A 66 -2.28 17.06 -0.55
N ASP A 67 -1.42 17.81 0.14
CA ASP A 67 0.02 17.58 0.25
C ASP A 67 0.43 16.69 1.44
N GLN A 68 -0.52 16.28 2.30
CA GLN A 68 -0.21 15.66 3.59
C GLN A 68 -1.13 14.48 3.92
N TYR A 69 -2.42 14.73 4.15
CA TYR A 69 -3.33 13.74 4.72
C TYR A 69 -4.80 14.06 4.43
N ILE A 70 -5.64 13.05 4.63
CA ILE A 70 -7.10 13.21 4.74
C ILE A 70 -7.46 13.03 6.20
N ARG A 71 -7.87 14.10 6.86
CA ARG A 71 -8.28 14.12 8.26
C ARG A 71 -9.76 13.86 8.35
N ILE A 72 -10.16 12.72 8.89
CA ILE A 72 -11.58 12.35 9.02
C ILE A 72 -12.24 13.14 10.16
N THR A 73 -11.60 13.18 11.33
CA THR A 73 -11.97 14.06 12.44
C THR A 73 -10.76 14.84 12.92
N SER A 74 -11.01 16.07 13.38
CA SER A 74 -10.00 16.84 14.10
C SER A 74 -10.09 16.57 15.59
N ASP A 75 -9.03 16.93 16.31
CA ASP A 75 -9.00 16.94 17.77
C ASP A 75 -9.93 18.04 18.35
N ARG A 76 -11.23 17.78 18.19
CA ARG A 76 -12.38 18.54 18.65
C ARG A 76 -13.48 17.57 19.00
N GLN A 77 -14.31 17.94 19.97
CA GLN A 77 -15.46 17.14 20.39
C GLN A 77 -16.52 17.05 19.28
N HIS A 78 -17.32 15.99 19.34
CA HIS A 78 -18.52 15.79 18.52
C HIS A 78 -18.30 15.92 17.00
N GLN A 79 -17.18 15.38 16.51
CA GLN A 79 -16.87 15.31 15.09
C GLN A 79 -17.34 13.97 14.52
N THR A 80 -17.75 13.98 13.26
CA THR A 80 -18.11 12.76 12.53
C THR A 80 -17.76 12.97 11.07
N GLY A 81 -16.83 12.17 10.57
CA GLY A 81 -16.35 12.27 9.20
C GLY A 81 -16.27 10.90 8.56
N TRP A 82 -16.22 10.92 7.24
CA TRP A 82 -16.07 9.71 6.45
C TRP A 82 -15.38 9.98 5.11
N LEU A 83 -14.81 8.90 4.55
CA LEU A 83 -14.41 8.79 3.16
C LEU A 83 -14.80 7.40 2.63
N TRP A 84 -15.37 7.34 1.44
CA TRP A 84 -15.89 6.10 0.86
C TRP A 84 -15.53 6.00 -0.62
N SER A 85 -15.24 4.80 -1.08
CA SER A 85 -15.13 4.50 -2.52
C SER A 85 -16.47 4.71 -3.22
N ARG A 86 -16.42 5.28 -4.42
CA ARG A 86 -17.60 5.52 -5.28
C ARG A 86 -18.07 4.26 -5.99
N LEU A 87 -17.12 3.37 -6.29
CA LEU A 87 -17.36 2.11 -6.96
C LEU A 87 -17.28 0.96 -5.95
N PRO A 88 -18.06 -0.11 -6.15
CA PRO A 88 -17.93 -1.30 -5.31
C PRO A 88 -16.62 -2.04 -5.60
N LEU A 89 -16.07 -2.63 -4.55
CA LEU A 89 -14.94 -3.55 -4.59
C LEU A 89 -15.43 -4.92 -5.07
N THR A 90 -15.32 -5.18 -6.36
CA THR A 90 -15.75 -6.44 -7.00
C THR A 90 -14.66 -7.53 -7.00
N ALA A 91 -13.50 -7.25 -6.39
CA ALA A 91 -12.43 -8.24 -6.28
C ALA A 91 -12.82 -9.31 -5.25
N THR A 92 -12.73 -10.59 -5.61
CA THR A 92 -13.08 -11.71 -4.71
C THR A 92 -12.04 -11.89 -3.60
N ASN A 93 -10.77 -11.73 -3.94
CA ASN A 93 -9.67 -11.75 -2.97
C ASN A 93 -8.94 -10.43 -3.07
N TRP A 94 -8.63 -9.83 -1.95
CA TRP A 94 -8.03 -8.51 -1.94
C TRP A 94 -7.11 -8.33 -0.74
N GLU A 95 -6.16 -7.42 -0.94
CA GLU A 95 -5.31 -6.87 0.11
C GLU A 95 -5.48 -5.35 0.07
N ILE A 96 -5.75 -4.76 1.23
CA ILE A 96 -5.83 -3.31 1.39
C ILE A 96 -4.83 -2.90 2.45
N GLU A 97 -3.78 -2.24 2.02
CA GLU A 97 -2.80 -1.58 2.88
C GLU A 97 -3.18 -0.12 3.01
N PHE A 98 -3.26 0.41 4.23
CA PHE A 98 -3.46 1.83 4.45
C PHE A 98 -2.53 2.36 5.53
N GLU A 99 -1.98 3.54 5.28
CA GLU A 99 -1.21 4.31 6.26
C GLU A 99 -2.14 5.32 6.95
N PHE A 100 -2.06 5.38 8.27
CA PHE A 100 -2.89 6.25 9.09
C PHE A 100 -2.12 6.83 10.27
N ARG A 101 -2.69 7.85 10.90
CA ARG A 101 -2.17 8.46 12.13
C ARG A 101 -3.32 8.79 13.07
N ILE A 102 -3.18 8.37 14.32
CA ILE A 102 -4.02 8.78 15.43
C ILE A 102 -3.16 9.66 16.34
N HIS A 103 -3.53 10.91 16.54
CA HIS A 103 -2.79 11.84 17.39
C HIS A 103 -3.66 13.00 17.87
N GLY A 104 -3.34 13.56 19.03
CA GLY A 104 -4.07 14.68 19.61
C GLY A 104 -3.37 15.19 20.85
N ASP A 105 -3.83 16.33 21.33
CA ASP A 105 -3.29 16.98 22.50
C ASP A 105 -3.89 16.36 23.78
N GLY A 106 -3.04 16.11 24.77
CA GLY A 106 -3.49 15.61 26.08
C GLY A 106 -3.47 14.09 26.26
N HIS A 107 -3.80 13.68 27.48
CA HIS A 107 -3.76 12.28 27.91
C HIS A 107 -5.08 11.54 27.73
N LEU A 108 -6.21 12.25 27.82
CA LEU A 108 -7.54 11.70 27.54
C LEU A 108 -7.83 11.87 26.06
N HIS A 109 -8.28 10.80 25.42
CA HIS A 109 -8.46 10.73 23.97
C HIS A 109 -9.55 9.72 23.63
N GLY A 110 -10.14 9.86 22.44
CA GLY A 110 -11.21 9.01 21.94
C GLY A 110 -11.80 9.50 20.61
N ASP A 111 -12.71 8.75 19.98
CA ASP A 111 -13.04 7.36 20.31
C ASP A 111 -12.25 6.39 19.42
N GLY A 112 -11.98 6.81 18.18
CA GLY A 112 -11.17 6.05 17.23
C GLY A 112 -11.64 6.24 15.80
N PHE A 113 -11.23 5.31 14.94
CA PHE A 113 -11.70 5.25 13.55
C PHE A 113 -12.00 3.81 13.14
N ALA A 114 -12.70 3.65 12.02
CA ALA A 114 -13.09 2.36 11.48
C ALA A 114 -12.70 2.25 10.01
N PHE A 115 -12.27 1.06 9.62
CA PHE A 115 -12.14 0.60 8.24
C PHE A 115 -13.35 -0.26 7.88
N TRP A 116 -13.84 -0.13 6.66
CA TRP A 116 -15.06 -0.76 6.20
C TRP A 116 -14.93 -1.43 4.84
N VAL A 117 -15.56 -2.59 4.71
CA VAL A 117 -15.98 -3.17 3.43
C VAL A 117 -17.44 -3.60 3.57
N THR A 118 -18.36 -2.69 3.23
CA THR A 118 -19.80 -2.83 3.53
C THR A 118 -20.68 -2.59 2.32
N LYS A 119 -21.87 -3.17 2.33
CA LYS A 119 -22.85 -3.01 1.24
C LYS A 119 -23.33 -1.57 1.08
N ASP A 120 -23.60 -0.89 2.19
CA ASP A 120 -23.95 0.53 2.22
C ASP A 120 -22.68 1.39 2.38
N ARG A 121 -22.76 2.64 1.90
CA ARG A 121 -21.69 3.64 2.01
C ARG A 121 -22.23 5.01 2.35
N ALA A 122 -21.35 5.92 2.80
CA ALA A 122 -21.64 7.35 2.96
C ALA A 122 -22.89 7.67 3.81
N THR A 123 -23.24 6.76 4.73
CA THR A 123 -24.34 6.93 5.68
C THR A 123 -23.74 7.13 7.06
N ALA A 124 -23.96 8.33 7.62
CA ALA A 124 -23.50 8.64 8.97
C ALA A 124 -24.31 7.86 10.01
N GLY A 125 -23.67 7.53 11.12
CA GLY A 125 -24.30 6.85 12.24
C GLY A 125 -23.38 6.78 13.45
N PRO A 126 -23.81 6.08 14.52
CA PRO A 126 -23.12 6.10 15.79
C PRO A 126 -21.85 5.24 15.82
N VAL A 127 -21.66 4.31 14.86
CA VAL A 127 -20.57 3.33 14.90
C VAL A 127 -19.32 3.93 14.27
N PHE A 128 -18.49 4.60 15.07
CA PHE A 128 -17.29 5.32 14.60
C PHE A 128 -17.59 6.26 13.42
N GLY A 129 -18.78 6.88 13.42
CA GLY A 129 -19.24 7.77 12.36
C GLY A 129 -19.98 7.09 11.19
N SER A 130 -20.21 5.78 11.23
CA SER A 130 -20.99 5.04 10.24
C SER A 130 -22.29 4.44 10.82
N LEU A 131 -23.14 3.99 9.89
CA LEU A 131 -24.41 3.33 10.15
C LEU A 131 -24.26 2.13 11.12
N ASN A 132 -25.17 2.04 12.10
CA ASN A 132 -25.32 0.83 12.92
C ASN A 132 -26.11 -0.25 12.17
N LYS A 133 -25.93 -1.54 12.52
CA LYS A 133 -26.54 -2.67 11.80
C LYS A 133 -26.12 -2.72 10.33
N PHE A 134 -24.83 -2.55 10.09
CA PHE A 134 -24.25 -2.64 8.75
C PHE A 134 -24.25 -4.09 8.25
N GLU A 135 -24.16 -4.27 6.93
CA GLU A 135 -23.95 -5.56 6.27
C GLU A 135 -22.55 -5.57 5.64
N GLY A 136 -21.64 -6.42 6.15
CA GLY A 136 -20.25 -6.52 5.68
C GLY A 136 -19.22 -6.54 6.81
N LEU A 137 -18.02 -6.02 6.54
CA LEU A 137 -16.90 -6.00 7.47
C LEU A 137 -16.69 -4.60 8.06
N GLY A 138 -16.61 -4.52 9.38
CA GLY A 138 -16.06 -3.37 10.11
C GLY A 138 -14.81 -3.78 10.88
N ILE A 139 -13.73 -3.01 10.76
CA ILE A 139 -12.53 -3.13 11.60
C ILE A 139 -12.36 -1.83 12.36
N PHE A 140 -12.51 -1.89 13.68
CA PHE A 140 -12.51 -0.74 14.58
C PHE A 140 -11.16 -0.60 15.26
N PHE A 141 -10.59 0.60 15.16
CA PHE A 141 -9.38 1.01 15.84
C PHE A 141 -9.78 1.89 17.02
N ASP A 142 -10.13 1.24 18.13
CA ASP A 142 -10.70 1.87 19.29
C ASP A 142 -9.61 2.34 20.26
N THR A 143 -9.63 3.61 20.61
CA THR A 143 -8.62 4.22 21.48
C THR A 143 -9.16 4.50 22.87
N TYR A 144 -10.48 4.47 23.06
CA TYR A 144 -11.11 4.76 24.33
C TYR A 144 -11.74 3.51 24.94
N LYS A 145 -11.36 3.19 26.17
CA LYS A 145 -11.92 2.05 26.89
C LYS A 145 -13.22 2.46 27.57
N ASN A 146 -14.35 1.95 27.09
CA ASN A 146 -15.62 2.02 27.82
C ASN A 146 -15.63 0.91 28.89
N ASN A 147 -16.53 -0.07 28.81
CA ASN A 147 -16.67 -1.12 29.82
C ASN A 147 -16.21 -2.50 29.33
N ARG A 148 -15.03 -2.60 28.69
CA ARG A 148 -14.48 -3.89 28.24
C ARG A 148 -13.42 -4.49 29.17
N PRO A 149 -13.77 -5.50 30.00
CA PRO A 149 -12.80 -6.17 30.86
C PRO A 149 -11.83 -7.05 30.06
N GLY A 150 -10.62 -7.25 30.60
CA GLY A 150 -9.67 -8.24 30.07
C GLY A 150 -8.78 -7.80 28.90
N VAL A 151 -9.03 -6.63 28.29
CA VAL A 151 -8.21 -6.10 27.18
C VAL A 151 -7.56 -4.76 27.50
N ILE A 152 -6.45 -4.49 26.81
CA ILE A 152 -5.68 -3.25 26.90
C ILE A 152 -5.94 -2.42 25.65
N PHE A 153 -6.22 -1.13 25.86
CA PHE A 153 -6.44 -0.15 24.79
C PHE A 153 -5.15 0.61 24.43
N PRO A 154 -5.02 1.11 23.19
CA PRO A 154 -5.96 0.97 22.07
C PRO A 154 -6.16 -0.48 21.61
N TYR A 155 -7.38 -0.83 21.22
CA TYR A 155 -7.80 -2.17 20.85
C TYR A 155 -8.33 -2.17 19.42
N VAL A 156 -7.87 -3.13 18.61
CA VAL A 156 -8.32 -3.28 17.23
C VAL A 156 -9.16 -4.53 17.13
N MET A 157 -10.40 -4.42 16.66
CA MET A 157 -11.31 -5.56 16.50
C MET A 157 -12.01 -5.56 15.16
N ALA A 158 -12.31 -6.76 14.66
CA ALA A 158 -13.19 -6.98 13.52
C ALA A 158 -14.58 -7.43 13.96
N MET A 159 -15.60 -6.97 13.23
CA MET A 159 -16.98 -7.40 13.35
C MET A 159 -17.53 -7.70 11.96
N LEU A 160 -18.29 -8.79 11.83
CA LEU A 160 -19.10 -9.07 10.66
C LEU A 160 -20.53 -8.62 10.93
N GLY A 161 -20.99 -7.63 10.18
CA GLY A 161 -22.35 -7.14 10.22
C GLY A 161 -23.25 -7.96 9.31
N ASP A 162 -24.40 -8.37 9.83
CA ASP A 162 -25.45 -9.13 9.15
C ASP A 162 -26.65 -8.26 8.73
N GLY A 163 -26.57 -6.94 8.91
CA GLY A 163 -27.66 -5.99 8.67
C GLY A 163 -28.68 -5.87 9.82
N HIS A 164 -28.51 -6.61 10.92
CA HIS A 164 -29.51 -6.71 12.00
C HIS A 164 -28.90 -6.48 13.38
N THR A 165 -27.71 -7.02 13.62
CA THR A 165 -26.97 -6.96 14.88
C THR A 165 -26.40 -5.57 15.08
N ASP A 166 -26.71 -4.96 16.22
CA ASP A 166 -26.19 -3.67 16.63
C ASP A 166 -24.78 -3.80 17.23
N TYR A 167 -23.96 -2.78 16.99
CA TYR A 167 -22.70 -2.59 17.71
C TYR A 167 -23.00 -2.01 19.11
N ASP A 168 -22.55 -2.71 20.14
CA ASP A 168 -22.68 -2.26 21.53
C ASP A 168 -21.53 -1.32 21.90
N HIS A 169 -21.83 -0.02 21.98
CA HIS A 169 -20.86 0.99 22.38
C HIS A 169 -20.43 0.87 23.85
N ASP A 170 -21.31 0.41 24.73
CA ASP A 170 -21.04 0.41 26.17
C ASP A 170 -19.96 -0.63 26.52
N THR A 171 -19.87 -1.72 25.75
CA THR A 171 -18.89 -2.79 25.94
C THR A 171 -17.82 -2.87 24.85
N ASP A 172 -17.68 -1.81 24.04
CA ASP A 172 -16.74 -1.73 22.93
C ASP A 172 -16.89 -2.91 21.94
N GLY A 173 -18.13 -3.29 21.63
CA GLY A 173 -18.46 -4.35 20.67
C GLY A 173 -18.02 -5.75 21.08
N LYS A 174 -17.82 -6.01 22.38
CA LYS A 174 -17.22 -7.25 22.89
C LYS A 174 -17.98 -8.51 22.45
N GLU A 175 -19.30 -8.51 22.50
CA GLU A 175 -20.11 -9.69 22.16
C GLU A 175 -20.25 -9.87 20.63
N GLN A 176 -19.94 -8.81 19.86
CA GLN A 176 -19.95 -8.78 18.40
C GLN A 176 -18.54 -9.00 17.79
N GLU A 177 -17.53 -9.21 18.63
CA GLU A 177 -16.14 -9.39 18.20
C GLU A 177 -15.97 -10.71 17.42
N LEU A 178 -15.52 -10.61 16.17
CA LEU A 178 -15.02 -11.77 15.43
C LEU A 178 -13.62 -12.16 15.90
N ALA A 179 -12.72 -11.16 15.94
CA ALA A 179 -11.36 -11.26 16.44
C ALA A 179 -10.77 -9.87 16.69
N GLY A 180 -9.77 -9.77 17.56
CA GLY A 180 -9.10 -8.52 17.84
C GLY A 180 -7.75 -8.70 18.54
N CYS A 181 -7.04 -7.58 18.68
CA CYS A 181 -5.76 -7.52 19.39
C CYS A 181 -5.54 -6.17 20.07
N SER A 182 -4.77 -6.18 21.16
CA SER A 182 -4.29 -4.94 21.80
C SER A 182 -3.14 -4.33 21.00
N ALA A 183 -3.29 -3.07 20.59
CA ALA A 183 -2.31 -2.33 19.79
C ALA A 183 -1.69 -1.16 20.58
N ARG A 184 -1.04 -1.48 21.70
CA ARG A 184 -0.43 -0.48 22.58
C ARG A 184 0.66 0.32 21.87
N GLY A 185 0.48 1.63 21.76
CA GLY A 185 1.43 2.54 21.09
C GLY A 185 1.07 2.89 19.65
N ILE A 186 -0.13 2.52 19.18
CA ILE A 186 -0.63 2.90 17.86
C ILE A 186 -1.04 4.39 17.78
N ARG A 187 -1.29 5.03 18.92
CA ARG A 187 -1.55 6.47 19.05
C ARG A 187 -0.23 7.23 19.24
N ALA A 188 -0.08 8.33 18.52
CA ALA A 188 1.13 9.16 18.45
C ALA A 188 2.43 8.36 18.25
N PRO A 189 2.49 7.46 17.25
CA PRO A 189 3.68 6.65 17.01
C PRO A 189 4.80 7.53 16.44
N ASN A 190 6.05 7.21 16.82
CA ASN A 190 7.24 7.91 16.31
C ASN A 190 7.53 7.62 14.81
N GLN A 191 6.71 6.79 14.17
CA GLN A 191 6.90 6.24 12.84
C GLN A 191 5.59 6.20 12.08
N ALA A 192 5.67 5.96 10.77
CA ALA A 192 4.49 5.66 9.96
C ALA A 192 3.76 4.43 10.51
N THR A 193 2.44 4.54 10.62
CA THR A 193 1.59 3.45 11.08
C THR A 193 0.74 2.95 9.94
N LYS A 194 0.79 1.63 9.73
CA LYS A 194 0.09 0.98 8.63
C LYS A 194 -0.72 -0.20 9.13
N ALA A 195 -1.82 -0.45 8.44
CA ALA A 195 -2.59 -1.67 8.56
C ALA A 195 -2.68 -2.34 7.19
N LYS A 196 -2.62 -3.67 7.17
CA LYS A 196 -2.78 -4.48 5.97
C LYS A 196 -3.88 -5.50 6.24
N VAL A 197 -4.99 -5.33 5.55
CA VAL A 197 -6.17 -6.21 5.65
C VAL A 197 -6.16 -7.12 4.43
N THR A 198 -6.11 -8.43 4.67
CA THR A 198 -6.10 -9.42 3.61
C THR A 198 -7.32 -10.31 3.72
N TYR A 199 -8.06 -10.43 2.61
CA TYR A 199 -9.25 -11.25 2.53
C TYR A 199 -9.17 -12.20 1.34
N PHE A 200 -9.42 -13.48 1.61
CA PHE A 200 -9.66 -14.49 0.59
C PHE A 200 -11.06 -15.07 0.79
N GLN A 201 -11.86 -14.98 -0.26
CA GLN A 201 -13.27 -15.36 -0.22
C GLN A 201 -13.47 -16.76 0.35
N ASP A 202 -14.31 -16.86 1.39
CA ASP A 202 -14.66 -18.08 2.12
C ASP A 202 -13.47 -18.87 2.69
N LYS A 203 -12.28 -18.26 2.76
CA LYS A 203 -11.05 -18.89 3.28
C LYS A 203 -10.54 -18.23 4.53
N PHE A 204 -10.20 -16.95 4.47
CA PHE A 204 -9.67 -16.24 5.63
C PHE A 204 -9.77 -14.71 5.52
N LEU A 205 -9.76 -14.08 6.68
CA LEU A 205 -9.55 -12.65 6.89
C LEU A 205 -8.38 -12.49 7.87
N SER A 206 -7.41 -11.64 7.53
CA SER A 206 -6.31 -11.32 8.42
C SER A 206 -6.06 -9.82 8.47
N LEU A 207 -5.56 -9.37 9.62
CA LEU A 207 -5.09 -8.02 9.83
C LEU A 207 -3.67 -8.06 10.37
N GLU A 208 -2.78 -7.34 9.70
CA GLU A 208 -1.43 -7.09 10.16
C GLU A 208 -1.23 -5.59 10.40
N LEU A 209 -0.49 -5.24 11.45
CA LEU A 209 -0.24 -3.87 11.87
C LEU A 209 1.25 -3.59 11.92
N GLN A 210 1.66 -2.43 11.40
CA GLN A 210 3.02 -1.91 11.51
C GLN A 210 2.96 -0.57 12.26
N TYR A 211 3.36 -0.57 13.54
CA TYR A 211 3.37 0.64 14.38
C TYR A 211 4.54 0.71 15.38
N LYS A 212 5.26 -0.40 15.59
CA LYS A 212 6.36 -0.51 16.57
C LYS A 212 7.73 -0.21 15.97
N GLN A 213 7.99 -0.75 14.79
CA GLN A 213 9.22 -0.58 14.02
C GLN A 213 8.88 -0.44 12.53
N PRO A 214 9.63 0.34 11.74
CA PRO A 214 9.44 0.39 10.30
C PRO A 214 9.62 -1.01 9.68
N ASP A 215 8.84 -1.30 8.66
CA ASP A 215 8.87 -2.54 7.86
C ASP A 215 8.72 -3.84 8.66
N THR A 216 8.22 -3.75 9.89
CA THR A 216 7.97 -4.88 10.78
C THR A 216 6.48 -5.02 11.03
N TRP A 217 5.88 -5.98 10.35
CA TRP A 217 4.46 -6.32 10.49
C TRP A 217 4.24 -7.22 11.70
N THR A 218 3.23 -6.90 12.51
CA THR A 218 2.74 -7.72 13.61
C THR A 218 1.35 -8.21 13.27
N GLU A 219 1.15 -9.53 13.24
CA GLU A 219 -0.17 -10.12 13.08
C GLU A 219 -1.07 -9.69 14.26
N CYS A 220 -2.22 -9.11 13.95
CA CYS A 220 -3.26 -8.78 14.93
C CYS A 220 -4.21 -9.96 15.08
N PHE A 221 -4.77 -10.44 13.97
CA PHE A 221 -5.59 -11.64 13.93
C PHE A 221 -5.55 -12.30 12.55
N HIS A 222 -5.86 -13.60 12.53
CA HIS A 222 -6.08 -14.39 11.33
C HIS A 222 -7.25 -15.35 11.55
N VAL A 223 -8.39 -15.08 10.91
CA VAL A 223 -9.64 -15.83 11.09
C VAL A 223 -9.96 -16.62 9.82
N LYS A 224 -10.32 -17.89 9.97
CA LYS A 224 -10.68 -18.77 8.84
C LYS A 224 -12.17 -18.74 8.55
N ASN A 225 -12.55 -19.17 7.34
CA ASN A 225 -13.93 -19.37 6.89
C ASN A 225 -14.80 -18.10 7.00
N VAL A 226 -14.23 -16.93 6.68
CA VAL A 226 -14.95 -15.65 6.67
C VAL A 226 -15.60 -15.42 5.31
N SER A 227 -16.90 -15.13 5.32
CA SER A 227 -17.66 -14.79 4.11
C SER A 227 -18.13 -13.33 4.20
N LEU A 228 -17.88 -12.56 3.14
CA LEU A 228 -18.28 -11.17 3.00
C LEU A 228 -19.27 -11.01 1.83
N PRO A 229 -20.12 -9.97 1.84
CA PRO A 229 -20.97 -9.67 0.69
C PRO A 229 -20.15 -9.51 -0.60
N THR A 230 -20.67 -10.02 -1.72
CA THR A 230 -19.99 -9.97 -3.03
C THR A 230 -19.80 -8.54 -3.55
N VAL A 231 -20.63 -7.62 -3.08
CA VAL A 231 -20.58 -6.20 -3.43
C VAL A 231 -20.43 -5.43 -2.12
N GLY A 232 -19.27 -4.81 -1.94
CA GLY A 232 -19.00 -3.93 -0.81
C GLY A 232 -18.23 -2.70 -1.25
N TYR A 233 -18.44 -1.58 -0.56
CA TYR A 233 -17.68 -0.36 -0.72
C TYR A 233 -16.58 -0.32 0.33
N LEU A 234 -15.38 0.04 -0.10
CA LEU A 234 -14.29 0.41 0.80
C LEU A 234 -14.61 1.76 1.45
N GLY A 235 -14.45 1.87 2.76
CA GLY A 235 -14.62 3.12 3.48
C GLY A 235 -13.78 3.25 4.72
N PHE A 236 -13.66 4.49 5.18
CA PHE A 236 -13.08 4.83 6.46
C PHE A 236 -13.97 5.89 7.12
N THR A 237 -14.23 5.72 8.42
CA THR A 237 -15.01 6.67 9.20
C THR A 237 -14.32 6.92 10.53
N ALA A 238 -14.58 8.06 11.15
CA ALA A 238 -14.11 8.36 12.49
C ALA A 238 -15.12 9.25 13.19
N GLN A 239 -15.12 9.15 14.52
CA GLN A 239 -15.99 9.92 15.38
C GLN A 239 -15.27 10.32 16.65
N THR A 240 -15.61 11.49 17.18
CA THR A 240 -15.18 11.96 18.49
C THR A 240 -16.40 12.25 19.36
N GLY A 241 -16.34 11.84 20.62
CA GLY A 241 -17.35 12.10 21.64
C GLY A 241 -16.99 13.34 22.47
N GLU A 242 -17.02 13.17 23.79
CA GLU A 242 -16.48 14.14 24.75
C GLU A 242 -14.95 14.20 24.73
N LEU A 243 -14.32 13.11 24.32
CA LEU A 243 -12.89 13.05 24.03
C LEU A 243 -12.66 13.11 22.54
N SER A 244 -11.45 13.51 22.15
CA SER A 244 -11.11 13.71 20.75
C SER A 244 -9.69 13.27 20.44
N ASP A 245 -9.47 13.00 19.16
CA ASP A 245 -8.18 12.79 18.53
C ASP A 245 -8.31 13.20 17.05
N ASN A 246 -7.19 13.54 16.43
CA ASN A 246 -7.10 13.59 14.98
C ASN A 246 -7.00 12.17 14.43
N HIS A 247 -7.85 11.86 13.44
CA HIS A 247 -7.83 10.60 12.71
C HIS A 247 -7.49 10.88 11.25
N ASP A 248 -6.24 10.66 10.88
CA ASP A 248 -5.69 10.98 9.57
C ASP A 248 -5.44 9.70 8.76
N ILE A 249 -5.90 9.66 7.51
CA ILE A 249 -5.54 8.65 6.50
C ILE A 249 -4.54 9.28 5.53
N ILE A 250 -3.40 8.62 5.32
CA ILE A 250 -2.28 9.12 4.53
C ILE A 250 -2.24 8.44 3.16
N THR A 251 -2.33 7.11 3.12
CA THR A 251 -2.37 6.36 1.86
C THR A 251 -3.31 5.18 1.97
N VAL A 252 -3.89 4.78 0.83
CA VAL A 252 -4.65 3.55 0.68
C VAL A 252 -4.17 2.86 -0.59
N SER A 253 -3.79 1.60 -0.49
CA SER A 253 -3.30 0.78 -1.57
C SER A 253 -4.09 -0.52 -1.60
N ALA A 254 -5.02 -0.62 -2.55
CA ALA A 254 -5.81 -1.81 -2.77
C ALA A 254 -5.20 -2.67 -3.90
N ARG A 255 -5.15 -3.99 -3.67
CA ARG A 255 -4.70 -4.99 -4.64
C ARG A 255 -5.70 -6.13 -4.71
N ASN A 256 -5.92 -6.67 -5.90
CA ASN A 256 -6.60 -7.94 -6.10
C ASN A 256 -5.57 -9.07 -6.04
N LEU A 257 -5.91 -10.17 -5.36
CA LEU A 257 -5.05 -11.33 -5.16
C LEU A 257 -5.51 -12.50 -6.03
N TYR A 258 -4.59 -13.05 -6.80
CA TYR A 258 -4.80 -14.25 -7.60
C TYR A 258 -3.91 -15.37 -7.08
N ASN A 259 -4.50 -16.56 -6.92
CA ASN A 259 -3.71 -17.77 -6.72
C ASN A 259 -2.78 -17.91 -7.93
N SER A 260 -1.47 -17.86 -7.69
CA SER A 260 -0.54 -18.38 -8.68
C SER A 260 -0.84 -19.88 -8.74
N PRO A 261 -1.24 -20.46 -9.90
CA PRO A 261 -1.30 -21.91 -10.00
C PRO A 261 0.13 -22.38 -9.72
N SER A 262 0.34 -22.98 -8.54
CA SER A 262 1.51 -23.81 -8.29
C SER A 262 1.60 -24.73 -9.50
N THR A 263 2.71 -24.66 -10.23
CA THR A 263 3.02 -25.59 -11.32
C THR A 263 2.59 -26.98 -10.87
N PRO A 264 1.68 -27.65 -11.58
CA PRO A 264 1.25 -28.97 -11.17
C PRO A 264 2.52 -29.81 -11.05
N ASN A 265 2.78 -30.31 -9.84
CA ASN A 265 3.75 -31.39 -9.66
C ASN A 265 3.41 -32.43 -10.72
N SER A 266 4.34 -32.64 -11.66
CA SER A 266 4.26 -33.73 -12.62
C SER A 266 3.97 -35.02 -11.85
N PRO A 267 2.87 -35.71 -12.15
CA PRO A 267 2.56 -36.96 -11.48
C PRO A 267 3.51 -38.04 -12.01
N GLY A 268 4.36 -38.58 -11.14
CA GLY A 268 5.02 -39.85 -11.37
C GLY A 268 6.54 -39.84 -11.25
N ALA A 269 7.04 -39.98 -10.03
CA ALA A 269 8.20 -40.83 -9.77
C ALA A 269 8.18 -41.28 -8.31
N ASN A 270 8.03 -42.58 -8.12
CA ASN A 270 7.97 -43.28 -6.84
C ASN A 270 9.06 -42.85 -5.85
N LYS A 271 8.65 -42.53 -4.61
CA LYS A 271 9.55 -42.50 -3.45
C LYS A 271 9.97 -43.94 -3.10
N GLY A 272 11.09 -44.39 -3.66
CA GLY A 272 11.88 -45.51 -3.13
C GLY A 272 12.89 -45.00 -2.09
N PRO A 273 13.29 -45.83 -1.10
CA PRO A 273 14.00 -45.35 0.09
C PRO A 273 15.50 -45.13 -0.15
N VAL A 274 16.01 -44.17 0.62
CA VAL A 274 17.40 -43.73 0.76
C VAL A 274 18.39 -44.91 0.92
N LYS A 275 19.45 -44.94 0.10
CA LYS A 275 20.75 -45.57 0.46
C LYS A 275 21.95 -44.72 0.02
N LYS A 276 22.88 -44.56 0.95
CA LYS A 276 24.14 -43.81 0.86
C LYS A 276 25.26 -44.62 0.17
N LYS A 277 26.15 -43.86 -0.50
CA LYS A 277 27.60 -44.07 -0.78
C LYS A 277 28.05 -45.25 -1.65
N SER A 278 28.77 -44.93 -2.74
CA SER A 278 30.23 -45.15 -2.87
C SER A 278 30.79 -44.50 -4.15
N LYS A 279 32.07 -44.08 -4.06
CA LYS A 279 32.94 -43.45 -5.09
C LYS A 279 33.10 -44.31 -6.35
N GLU A 280 33.37 -43.68 -7.52
CA GLU A 280 34.52 -43.83 -8.45
C GLU A 280 34.31 -42.83 -9.63
N ILE A 281 35.11 -41.76 -9.82
CA ILE A 281 36.40 -41.60 -10.55
C ILE A 281 36.23 -41.10 -12.03
N PHE A 282 36.62 -39.82 -12.24
CA PHE A 282 36.88 -38.99 -13.47
C PHE A 282 35.75 -38.44 -14.37
N PRO A 283 35.93 -37.28 -15.05
CA PRO A 283 36.70 -36.07 -14.72
C PRO A 283 35.82 -34.81 -14.61
N GLU A 284 36.45 -33.75 -14.09
CA GLU A 284 35.88 -32.44 -13.74
C GLU A 284 35.42 -31.63 -14.97
N TYR A 285 34.16 -31.20 -14.97
CA TYR A 285 33.61 -30.14 -15.83
C TYR A 285 33.11 -29.03 -14.89
N ASP A 286 33.90 -27.96 -14.76
CA ASP A 286 33.60 -26.74 -14.01
C ASP A 286 32.49 -25.98 -14.74
N ASP A 287 31.29 -25.92 -14.16
CA ASP A 287 30.21 -25.08 -14.66
C ASP A 287 29.75 -24.12 -13.55
N ARG A 288 30.67 -23.26 -13.12
CA ARG A 288 30.34 -22.00 -12.44
C ARG A 288 29.80 -21.00 -13.45
N HIS A 289 28.54 -21.19 -13.86
CA HIS A 289 27.74 -20.09 -14.41
C HIS A 289 27.20 -19.25 -13.26
N VAL A 290 28.01 -18.26 -12.84
CA VAL A 290 27.53 -17.09 -12.11
C VAL A 290 26.72 -16.26 -13.10
N PRO A 291 25.43 -15.93 -12.85
CA PRO A 291 24.72 -15.02 -13.72
C PRO A 291 25.40 -13.64 -13.66
N GLU A 292 25.94 -13.20 -14.80
CA GLU A 292 26.53 -11.88 -14.97
C GLU A 292 25.47 -10.82 -14.66
N SER A 293 25.60 -10.19 -13.50
CA SER A 293 24.99 -8.89 -13.26
C SER A 293 25.63 -7.90 -14.23
N SER A 294 24.92 -7.59 -15.32
CA SER A 294 25.24 -6.49 -16.23
C SER A 294 25.16 -5.16 -15.47
N GLY A 295 26.21 -4.88 -14.70
CA GLY A 295 26.38 -3.66 -13.93
C GLY A 295 26.72 -2.50 -14.86
N TRP A 296 26.13 -1.35 -14.56
CA TRP A 296 26.32 -0.05 -15.22
C TRP A 296 27.78 0.38 -15.51
N GLY A 297 28.80 -0.30 -14.95
CA GLY A 297 30.22 -0.02 -15.18
C GLY A 297 30.67 -0.14 -16.64
N TRP A 298 30.14 -1.11 -17.40
CA TRP A 298 30.52 -1.28 -18.81
C TRP A 298 30.03 -0.13 -19.71
N PHE A 299 28.91 0.49 -19.34
CA PHE A 299 28.39 1.68 -20.02
C PHE A 299 29.33 2.88 -19.83
N PHE A 300 29.84 3.11 -18.60
CA PHE A 300 30.75 4.23 -18.33
C PHE A 300 32.12 4.08 -19.00
N ILE A 301 32.63 2.86 -19.14
CA ILE A 301 33.90 2.62 -19.87
C ILE A 301 33.77 3.04 -21.34
N LYS A 302 32.66 2.68 -22.00
CA LYS A 302 32.41 3.11 -23.38
C LYS A 302 32.27 4.62 -23.50
N LEU A 303 31.59 5.26 -22.56
CA LEU A 303 31.43 6.72 -22.54
C LEU A 303 32.78 7.44 -22.44
N ILE A 304 33.66 6.98 -21.54
CA ILE A 304 35.00 7.57 -21.37
C ILE A 304 35.85 7.41 -22.64
N LEU A 305 35.86 6.22 -23.24
CA LEU A 305 36.58 5.99 -24.50
C LEU A 305 36.07 6.88 -25.63
N TRP A 306 34.76 7.10 -25.71
CA TRP A 306 34.18 7.96 -26.73
C TRP A 306 34.59 9.43 -26.55
N VAL A 307 34.63 9.92 -25.31
CA VAL A 307 35.12 11.27 -25.00
C VAL A 307 36.61 11.43 -25.34
N VAL A 308 37.44 10.43 -25.05
CA VAL A 308 38.88 10.45 -25.38
C VAL A 308 39.10 10.54 -26.89
N VAL A 309 38.34 9.81 -27.70
CA VAL A 309 38.43 9.88 -29.17
C VAL A 309 38.07 11.26 -29.70
N ILE A 310 37.03 11.89 -29.16
CA ILE A 310 36.60 13.23 -29.59
C ILE A 310 37.62 14.29 -29.22
N VAL A 311 38.11 14.27 -27.98
CA VAL A 311 39.11 15.23 -27.51
C VAL A 311 40.43 15.03 -28.27
N GLY A 312 40.87 13.78 -28.46
CA GLY A 312 42.05 13.45 -29.26
C GLY A 312 41.94 13.91 -30.71
N GLY A 313 40.78 13.69 -31.35
CA GLY A 313 40.49 14.15 -32.70
C GLY A 313 40.48 15.68 -32.81
N TYR A 314 39.92 16.38 -31.83
CA TYR A 314 39.92 17.84 -31.79
C TYR A 314 41.33 18.40 -31.64
N VAL A 315 42.14 17.87 -30.72
CA VAL A 315 43.53 18.30 -30.53
C VAL A 315 44.36 18.02 -31.80
N GLY A 316 44.24 16.83 -32.38
CA GLY A 316 44.91 16.48 -33.64
C GLY A 316 44.54 17.42 -34.79
N TYR A 317 43.25 17.77 -34.92
CA TYR A 317 42.78 18.73 -35.92
C TYR A 317 43.36 20.14 -35.68
N THR A 318 43.42 20.60 -34.42
CA THR A 318 44.00 21.92 -34.11
C THR A 318 45.50 21.99 -34.40
N LEU A 319 46.26 20.92 -34.11
CA LEU A 319 47.69 20.83 -34.42
C LEU A 319 47.94 20.75 -35.93
N TYR A 320 47.17 19.93 -36.66
CA TYR A 320 47.24 19.87 -38.12
C TYR A 320 46.96 21.22 -38.77
N ARG A 321 45.95 21.95 -38.26
CA ARG A 321 45.61 23.29 -38.74
C ARG A 321 46.69 24.33 -38.41
N ALA A 322 47.38 24.20 -37.27
CA ALA A 322 48.50 25.06 -36.92
C ALA A 322 49.73 24.80 -37.82
N GLN A 323 50.01 23.54 -38.14
CA GLN A 323 51.13 23.15 -39.00
C GLN A 323 50.91 23.58 -40.47
N GLN A 324 49.69 23.46 -40.99
CA GLN A 324 49.28 23.98 -42.31
C GLN A 324 49.43 25.52 -42.44
N ARG A 325 49.40 26.25 -41.31
CA ARG A 325 49.62 27.71 -41.30
C ARG A 325 51.11 28.08 -41.28
N GLN A 326 51.98 27.24 -40.73
CA GLN A 326 53.43 27.45 -40.75
C GLN A 326 54.05 27.09 -42.11
N SER A 327 53.48 26.13 -42.85
CA SER A 327 53.96 25.76 -44.20
C SER A 327 53.53 26.72 -45.33
N ARG A 328 52.96 27.88 -44.98
CA ARG A 328 52.51 28.93 -45.93
C ARG A 328 53.29 30.24 -45.79
N PHE A 329 54.47 30.19 -45.18
CA PHE A 329 55.48 31.25 -45.20
C PHE A 329 56.81 30.70 -45.73
#